data_AF-A0A2I0NL06-F1
#
_entry.id   AF-A0A2I0NL06-F1
#
_cell.length_a   1.000
_cell.length_b   1.000
_cell.length_c   1.000
_cell.angle_alpha   90.00
_cell.angle_beta   90.00
_cell.angle_gamma   90.00
#
_symmetry.space_group_name_H-M   'P 1'
#
loop_
_entity.id
_entity.type
_entity.pdbx_description
1 polymer ?
#
loop_
_entity_poly.entity_id
_entity_poly.type
_entity_poly.pdbx_seq_one_letter_code
_entity_poly.pdbx_strand_id
1 'polypeptide(L)' 'MPVEDTKDNLNICMDYCGTCPSLPFPTNPMLFCARGSSPEKIEKKGCKCPTCPVHEKHKLKGFYFCDSGKAP' A
#
# COMPACT_ATOMS: atom_id res chain seq x y z
N MET A 1 10.00 -6.66 8.56
CA MET A 1 9.09 -7.77 8.99
C MET A 1 8.01 -7.83 7.94
N PRO A 2 7.72 -9.01 7.37
CA PRO A 2 6.72 -9.11 6.31
C PRO A 2 5.34 -8.74 6.85
N VAL A 3 4.60 -7.90 6.11
CA VAL A 3 3.18 -7.64 6.37
C VAL A 3 2.40 -8.91 5.99
N GLU A 4 1.52 -9.38 6.88
CA GLU A 4 0.67 -10.52 6.58
C GLU A 4 -0.46 -10.16 5.62
N ASP A 5 -0.77 -11.08 4.71
CA ASP A 5 -1.89 -10.95 3.78
C ASP A 5 -3.19 -11.41 4.43
N THR A 6 -3.73 -10.58 5.31
CA THR A 6 -4.99 -10.83 6.02
C THR A 6 -6.11 -9.95 5.48
N LYS A 7 -7.37 -10.38 5.68
CA LYS A 7 -8.55 -9.57 5.33
C LYS A 7 -8.55 -8.21 6.04
N ASP A 8 -8.11 -8.16 7.29
CA ASP A 8 -8.04 -6.92 8.07
C ASP A 8 -7.03 -5.93 7.46
N ASN A 9 -5.84 -6.40 7.11
CA ASN A 9 -4.82 -5.57 6.47
C ASN A 9 -5.29 -5.11 5.08
N LEU A 10 -6.00 -5.97 4.33
CA LEU A 10 -6.59 -5.61 3.04
C LEU A 10 -7.67 -4.53 3.20
N ASN A 11 -8.55 -4.63 4.20
CA ASN A 11 -9.58 -3.64 4.47
C ASN A 11 -8.98 -2.28 4.82
N ILE A 12 -7.99 -2.24 5.73
CA ILE A 12 -7.25 -1.01 6.03
C ILE A 12 -6.60 -0.45 4.76
N CYS A 13 -6.01 -1.31 3.93
CA CYS A 13 -5.44 -0.88 2.66
C CYS A 13 -6.50 -0.30 1.71
N MET A 14 -7.71 -0.88 1.63
CA MET A 14 -8.80 -0.31 0.83
C MET A 14 -9.23 1.06 1.34
N ASP A 15 -9.35 1.24 2.65
CA ASP A 15 -9.75 2.54 3.23
C ASP A 15 -8.71 3.65 2.97
N TYR A 16 -7.42 3.32 3.08
CA TYR A 16 -6.34 4.31 2.94
C TYR A 16 -5.83 4.43 1.51
N CYS A 17 -5.52 3.31 0.87
CA CYS A 17 -4.99 3.31 -0.49
C CYS A 17 -6.09 3.42 -1.55
N GLY A 18 -7.34 3.04 -1.25
CA GLY A 18 -8.48 3.13 -2.20
C GLY A 18 -8.90 4.56 -2.57
N THR A 19 -8.35 5.57 -1.89
CA THR A 19 -8.54 7.00 -2.18
C THR A 19 -7.21 7.75 -2.24
N CYS A 20 -6.11 7.04 -2.52
CA CYS A 20 -4.77 7.61 -2.62
C CYS A 20 -4.60 8.37 -3.96
N PRO A 21 -4.12 9.62 -3.97
CA PRO A 21 -4.00 10.40 -5.20
C PRO A 21 -2.93 9.87 -6.17
N SER A 22 -2.02 9.02 -5.68
CA SER A 22 -0.97 8.38 -6.51
C SER A 22 -1.42 7.08 -7.17
N LEU A 23 -2.56 6.50 -6.76
CA LEU A 23 -3.04 5.24 -7.31
C LEU A 23 -4.09 5.50 -8.39
N PRO A 24 -4.00 4.84 -9.56
CA PRO A 24 -5.10 4.80 -10.51
C PRO A 24 -6.27 4.00 -9.91
N PHE A 25 -7.51 4.38 -10.25
CA PHE A 25 -8.70 3.63 -9.82
C PHE A 25 -9.56 3.23 -11.01
N PRO A 26 -10.13 2.02 -11.01
CA PRO A 26 -9.97 0.95 -10.01
C PRO A 26 -8.58 0.28 -10.09
N THR A 27 -7.97 -0.09 -8.95
CA THR A 27 -6.68 -0.81 -8.91
C THR A 27 -6.84 -2.23 -8.37
N ASN A 28 -6.19 -3.19 -9.02
CA ASN A 28 -6.04 -4.56 -8.56
C ASN A 28 -4.65 -5.06 -9.03
N PRO A 29 -3.79 -5.62 -8.16
CA PRO A 29 -3.97 -5.92 -6.74
C PRO A 29 -4.02 -4.70 -5.82
N MET A 30 -4.38 -4.95 -4.56
CA MET A 30 -4.27 -4.05 -3.41
C MET A 30 -3.35 -4.67 -2.34
N LEU A 31 -3.09 -3.97 -1.24
CA LEU A 31 -2.19 -4.41 -0.17
C LEU A 31 -0.74 -4.60 -0.65
N PHE A 32 -0.22 -3.60 -1.36
CA PHE A 32 1.07 -3.67 -2.03
C PHE A 32 2.27 -3.92 -1.09
N CYS A 33 2.20 -3.43 0.16
CA CYS A 33 3.22 -3.67 1.16
C CYS A 33 3.37 -5.16 1.55
N ALA A 34 2.35 -5.99 1.30
CA ALA A 34 2.40 -7.44 1.51
C ALA A 34 2.54 -8.22 0.19
N ARG A 35 1.79 -7.82 -0.84
CA ARG A 35 1.59 -8.60 -2.08
C ARG A 35 2.55 -8.27 -3.23
N GLY A 36 3.25 -7.14 -3.18
CA GLY A 36 4.11 -6.66 -4.28
C GLY A 36 3.58 -5.37 -4.91
N SER A 37 4.29 -4.86 -5.92
CA SER A 37 3.97 -3.57 -6.55
C SER A 37 2.73 -3.67 -7.44
N SER A 38 2.16 -2.51 -7.78
CA SER A 38 1.15 -2.40 -8.82
C SER A 38 1.76 -2.78 -10.18
N PRO A 39 1.00 -3.45 -11.07
CA PRO A 39 1.39 -3.63 -12.47
C PRO A 39 1.29 -2.31 -13.26
N GLU A 40 0.57 -1.32 -12.73
CA GLU A 40 0.38 -0.03 -13.39
C GLU A 40 1.47 0.98 -13.00
N LYS A 41 1.71 1.95 -13.88
CA LYS A 41 2.66 3.04 -13.63
C LYS A 41 2.10 3.96 -12.54
N ILE A 42 2.84 4.08 -11.44
CA ILE A 42 2.47 4.95 -10.32
C ILE A 42 3.03 6.35 -10.52
N GLU A 43 2.15 7.36 -10.48
CA GLU A 43 2.54 8.77 -10.46
C GLU A 43 2.52 9.28 -9.01
N LYS A 44 3.68 9.72 -8.50
CA LYS A 44 3.83 10.14 -7.09
C LYS A 44 3.24 11.53 -6.83
N LYS A 45 1.92 11.60 -6.69
CA LYS A 45 1.13 12.82 -6.37
C LYS A 45 0.86 13.01 -4.88
N GLY A 46 1.34 12.10 -4.04
CA GLY A 46 1.16 12.09 -2.58
C GLY A 46 0.83 10.70 -2.07
N CYS A 47 1.31 10.36 -0.87
CA CYS A 47 1.19 9.00 -0.32
C CYS A 47 0.48 9.00 1.02
N LYS A 48 -0.48 8.08 1.18
CA LYS A 48 -1.17 7.82 2.46
C LYS A 48 -0.49 6.73 3.31
N CYS A 49 0.57 6.09 2.81
CA CYS A 49 1.32 5.10 3.57
C CYS A 49 1.85 5.61 4.93
N PRO A 50 2.38 6.86 5.07
CA PRO A 50 2.90 7.33 6.36
C PRO A 50 1.87 7.37 7.50
N THR A 51 0.58 7.46 7.18
CA THR A 51 -0.52 7.50 8.15
C THR A 51 -1.38 6.24 8.11
N CYS A 52 -0.94 5.19 7.39
CA CYS A 52 -1.67 3.94 7.27
C CYS A 52 -1.44 3.07 8.51
N PRO A 53 -2.50 2.56 9.17
CA PRO A 53 -2.36 1.71 10.35
C PRO A 53 -1.51 0.45 10.11
N VAL A 54 -1.54 -0.12 8.89
CA VAL A 54 -0.68 -1.27 8.54
C VAL A 54 0.80 -0.86 8.54
N HIS A 55 1.12 0.33 8.04
CA HIS A 55 2.49 0.84 8.03
C HIS A 55 3.00 1.02 9.46
N GLU A 56 2.22 1.68 10.30
CA GLU A 56 2.56 1.97 11.68
C GLU A 56 2.71 0.70 12.52
N LYS A 57 1.71 -0.21 12.44
CA LYS A 57 1.71 -1.48 13.17
C LYS A 57 2.94 -2.34 12.85
N HIS A 58 3.34 -2.38 11.58
CA HIS A 58 4.49 -3.17 11.12
C HIS A 58 5.82 -2.39 11.14
N LYS A 59 5.80 -1.12 11.58
CA LYS A 59 6.97 -0.23 11.61
C LYS A 59 7.74 -0.23 10.29
N LEU A 60 6.99 -0.15 9.18
CA LEU A 60 7.57 -0.29 7.85
C LEU A 60 8.53 0.85 7.55
N LYS A 61 9.59 0.53 6.80
CA LYS A 61 10.50 1.54 6.26
C LYS A 61 10.14 1.80 4.80
N GLY A 62 10.08 3.07 4.43
CA GLY A 62 9.70 3.49 3.08
C GLY A 62 8.20 3.72 2.91
N PHE A 63 7.85 4.20 1.72
CA PHE A 63 6.49 4.54 1.29
C PHE A 63 6.35 4.18 -0.19
N TYR A 64 5.17 4.41 -0.76
CA TYR A 64 4.91 4.08 -2.17
C TYR A 64 5.14 2.59 -2.47
N PHE A 65 4.68 1.69 -1.60
CA PHE A 65 4.76 0.25 -1.85
C PHE A 65 4.01 -0.19 -3.11
N CYS A 66 3.05 0.61 -3.58
CA CYS A 66 2.44 0.44 -4.89
C CYS A 66 3.43 0.57 -6.06
N ASP A 67 4.54 1.28 -5.88
CA ASP A 67 5.60 1.48 -6.86
C ASP A 67 6.82 0.59 -6.54
N SER A 68 7.31 0.62 -5.31
CA SER A 68 8.51 -0.11 -4.89
C SER A 68 8.29 -1.59 -4.60
N GLY A 69 7.03 -2.01 -4.42
CA GLY A 69 6.66 -3.35 -4.02
C GLY A 69 6.76 -3.62 -2.52
N LYS A 70 6.90 -4.91 -2.17
CA LYS A 70 6.81 -5.42 -0.81
C LYS A 70 7.81 -4.73 0.12
N ALA A 71 7.36 -4.38 1.33
CA ALA A 71 8.23 -3.79 2.34
C ALA A 71 9.29 -4.82 2.82
N PRO A 72 10.54 -4.39 3.08
CA PRO A 72 11.60 -5.28 3.57
C PRO A 72 11.39 -5.78 5.02
#